data_AF-A0A1I5MCQ6-F1
#
_entry.id   AF-A0A1I5MCQ6-F1
#
_cell.length_a   1.000
_cell.length_b   1.000
_cell.length_c   1.000
_cell.angle_alpha   90.00
_cell.angle_beta   90.00
_cell.angle_gamma   90.00
#
_symmetry.space_group_name_H-M   'P 1'
#
loop_
_entity.id
_entity.type
_entity.pdbx_description
1 polymer ?
#
loop_
_entity_poly.entity_id
_entity_poly.type
_entity_poly.pdbx_seq_one_letter_code
_entity_poly.pdbx_strand_id
1 'polypeptide(L)'
;MAHRGTGFFDTRGNYHKTPEDATIADLAGILGKIGDGDSLAPGIAQMLLQRRTEIERLFGEHDAMMADYEPVGAGAKVTRLEPRAS
;
A
#
# COMPACT_ATOMS: atom_id res chain seq x y z
N MET A 1 15.14 -3.81 -41.22
CA MET A 1 14.45 -2.49 -41.27
C MET A 1 14.25 -2.01 -39.86
N ALA A 2 14.37 -0.71 -39.59
CA ALA A 2 14.05 -0.14 -38.29
C ALA A 2 12.56 0.24 -38.22
N HIS A 3 11.92 0.04 -37.07
CA HIS A 3 10.50 0.33 -36.82
C HIS A 3 10.37 1.10 -35.51
N ARG A 4 9.40 2.04 -35.43
CA ARG A 4 9.06 2.75 -34.18
C ARG A 4 7.85 2.09 -33.52
N GLY A 5 7.82 2.06 -32.19
CA GLY A 5 6.71 1.53 -31.40
C GLY A 5 6.40 2.40 -30.18
N THR A 6 5.30 2.08 -29.51
CA THR A 6 4.94 2.68 -28.22
C THR A 6 5.52 1.82 -27.10
N GLY A 7 6.01 2.45 -26.05
CA GLY A 7 6.39 1.77 -24.81
C GLY A 7 6.14 2.64 -23.60
N PHE A 8 6.24 2.03 -22.44
CA PHE A 8 5.89 2.62 -21.16
C PHE A 8 7.13 2.69 -20.30
N PHE A 9 7.26 3.75 -19.51
CA PHE A 9 8.38 3.91 -18.60
C PHE A 9 7.84 3.99 -17.17
N ASP A 10 8.51 3.29 -16.27
CA ASP A 10 8.26 3.45 -14.83
C ASP A 10 8.88 4.77 -14.33
N THR A 11 8.59 5.16 -13.09
CA THR A 11 9.14 6.39 -12.47
C THR A 11 10.66 6.42 -12.38
N ARG A 12 11.33 5.25 -12.50
CA ARG A 12 12.79 5.11 -12.49
C ARG A 12 13.39 5.16 -13.90
N GLY A 13 12.57 5.31 -14.93
CA GLY A 13 12.99 5.38 -16.33
C GLY A 13 13.26 4.02 -16.97
N ASN A 14 12.86 2.91 -16.35
CA ASN A 14 12.98 1.59 -17.00
C ASN A 14 11.87 1.42 -18.04
N TYR A 15 12.24 0.86 -19.18
CA TYR A 15 11.33 0.59 -20.27
C TYR A 15 10.55 -0.71 -20.06
N HIS A 16 9.25 -0.65 -20.31
CA HIS A 16 8.30 -1.76 -20.22
C HIS A 16 7.45 -1.87 -21.49
N LYS A 17 7.02 -3.09 -21.81
CA LYS A 17 6.22 -3.38 -23.01
C LYS A 17 4.74 -3.06 -22.82
N THR A 18 4.26 -3.12 -21.58
CA THR A 18 2.86 -2.90 -21.22
C THR A 18 2.76 -1.85 -20.10
N PRO A 19 1.64 -1.12 -20.00
CA PRO A 19 1.43 -0.21 -18.88
C PRO A 19 1.30 -0.95 -17.55
N GLU A 20 0.78 -2.18 -17.55
CA GLU A 20 0.70 -3.02 -16.36
C GLU A 20 2.09 -3.33 -15.80
N ASP A 21 3.04 -3.74 -16.64
CA ASP A 21 4.41 -4.04 -16.21
C ASP A 21 5.11 -2.81 -15.63
N ALA A 22 4.95 -1.65 -16.26
CA ALA A 22 5.48 -0.38 -15.75
C ALA A 22 4.91 -0.05 -14.37
N THR A 23 3.59 -0.20 -14.20
CA THR A 23 2.91 0.08 -12.94
C THR A 23 3.34 -0.91 -11.85
N ILE A 24 3.47 -2.20 -12.17
CA ILE A 24 3.95 -3.23 -11.23
C ILE A 24 5.38 -2.92 -10.79
N ALA A 25 6.25 -2.49 -11.71
CA ALA A 25 7.62 -2.12 -11.40
C ALA A 25 7.70 -0.90 -10.47
N ASP A 26 6.82 0.07 -10.64
CA ASP A 26 6.69 1.23 -9.74
C ASP A 26 6.18 0.81 -8.36
N LEU A 27 5.08 0.06 -8.30
CA LEU A 27 4.52 -0.46 -7.05
C LEU A 27 5.53 -1.32 -6.28
N ALA A 28 6.26 -2.20 -6.97
CA ALA A 28 7.32 -3.00 -6.37
C ALA A 28 8.48 -2.12 -5.86
N GLY A 29 8.77 -1.01 -6.54
CA GLY A 29 9.73 0.00 -6.10
C GLY A 29 9.31 0.65 -4.77
N ILE A 30 8.03 0.99 -4.63
CA ILE A 30 7.46 1.56 -3.39
C ILE A 30 7.52 0.55 -2.24
N LEU A 31 7.17 -0.71 -2.51
CA LEU A 31 7.22 -1.80 -1.52
C LEU A 31 8.64 -2.12 -1.05
N GLY A 32 9.65 -1.82 -1.87
CA GLY A 32 11.06 -2.08 -1.56
C GLY A 32 11.42 -3.57 -1.59
N LYS A 33 12.48 -3.95 -0.85
CA LYS A 33 12.85 -5.35 -0.71
C LYS A 33 12.06 -5.98 0.44
N ILE A 34 11.24 -6.98 0.13
CA ILE A 34 10.46 -7.72 1.12
C ILE A 34 10.92 -9.17 1.15
N GLY A 35 11.32 -9.65 2.33
CA GLY A 35 11.78 -11.01 2.58
C GLY A 35 13.31 -11.20 2.47
N ASP A 36 13.78 -12.31 3.03
CA ASP A 36 15.18 -12.73 2.98
C ASP A 36 15.44 -13.59 1.74
N GLY A 37 15.70 -12.94 0.60
CA GLY A 37 15.97 -13.63 -0.67
C GLY A 37 15.57 -12.80 -1.89
N ASP A 38 15.00 -13.47 -2.89
CA ASP A 38 14.31 -12.82 -4.00
C ASP A 38 13.14 -12.02 -3.44
N SER A 39 13.08 -10.73 -3.80
CA SER A 39 12.06 -9.84 -3.23
C SER A 39 10.67 -10.34 -3.61
N LEU A 40 9.78 -10.44 -2.62
CA LEU A 40 8.36 -10.73 -2.85
C LEU A 40 7.59 -9.52 -3.41
N ALA A 41 8.21 -8.34 -3.42
CA ALA A 41 7.57 -7.09 -3.84
C ALA A 41 6.93 -7.13 -5.24
N PRO A 42 7.51 -7.74 -6.28
CA PRO A 42 6.87 -7.83 -7.60
C PRO A 42 5.56 -8.62 -7.57
N GLY A 43 5.51 -9.74 -6.83
CA GLY A 43 4.30 -10.54 -6.68
C GLY A 43 3.21 -9.80 -5.91
N ILE A 44 3.60 -9.12 -4.82
CA ILE A 44 2.67 -8.29 -4.04
C ILE A 44 2.15 -7.12 -4.89
N ALA A 45 3.01 -6.43 -5.62
CA ALA A 45 2.65 -5.35 -6.52
C ALA A 45 1.63 -5.78 -7.59
N GLN A 46 1.82 -6.97 -8.18
CA GLN A 46 0.86 -7.55 -9.11
C GLN A 46 -0.50 -7.79 -8.44
N MET A 47 -0.51 -8.36 -7.23
CA MET A 47 -1.75 -8.59 -6.47
C MET A 47 -2.47 -7.29 -6.12
N LEU A 48 -1.73 -6.25 -5.73
CA LEU A 48 -2.28 -4.91 -5.45
C LEU A 48 -2.97 -4.34 -6.69
N LEU A 49 -2.33 -4.43 -7.87
CA LEU A 49 -2.91 -3.92 -9.11
C LEU A 49 -4.17 -4.69 -9.53
N GLN A 50 -4.16 -6.01 -9.35
CA GLN A 50 -5.32 -6.88 -9.65
C GLN A 50 -6.52 -6.59 -8.74
N ARG A 51 -6.27 -6.31 -7.46
CA ARG A 51 -7.31 -6.05 -6.45
C ARG A 51 -7.53 -4.56 -6.16
N ARG A 52 -7.05 -3.66 -7.04
CA ARG A 52 -7.00 -2.22 -6.77
C ARG A 52 -8.31 -1.63 -6.27
N THR A 53 -9.45 -2.01 -6.86
CA THR A 53 -10.76 -1.49 -6.48
C THR A 53 -11.19 -1.92 -5.06
N GLU A 54 -10.92 -3.17 -4.69
CA GLU A 54 -11.22 -3.67 -3.34
C GLU A 54 -10.35 -2.97 -2.30
N ILE A 55 -9.07 -2.79 -2.62
CA ILE A 55 -8.09 -2.16 -1.73
C ILE A 55 -8.37 -0.66 -1.56
N GLU A 56 -8.66 0.06 -2.64
CA GLU A 56 -9.01 1.48 -2.61
C GLU A 56 -10.28 1.72 -1.77
N ARG A 57 -11.28 0.85 -1.92
CA ARG A 57 -12.48 0.90 -1.08
C ARG A 57 -12.14 0.70 0.39
N LEU A 58 -11.33 -0.32 0.71
CA LEU A 58 -10.93 -0.60 2.08
C LEU A 58 -10.14 0.57 2.70
N PHE A 59 -9.26 1.22 1.93
CA PHE A 59 -8.55 2.41 2.41
C PHE A 59 -9.51 3.58 2.65
N GLY A 60 -10.49 3.82 1.78
CA GLY A 60 -11.50 4.85 2.04
C GLY A 60 -12.35 4.58 3.29
N GLU A 61 -12.74 3.32 3.51
CA GLU A 61 -13.45 2.90 4.73
C GLU A 61 -12.57 3.07 5.98
N HIS A 62 -11.29 2.70 5.91
CA HIS A 62 -10.32 2.90 6.98
C HIS A 62 -10.12 4.39 7.31
N ASP A 63 -9.98 5.25 6.30
CA ASP A 63 -9.79 6.69 6.49
C ASP A 63 -11.01 7.33 7.17
N ALA A 64 -12.22 6.86 6.84
CA ALA A 64 -13.44 7.25 7.54
C ALA A 64 -13.44 6.80 9.01
N MET A 65 -13.03 5.56 9.29
CA MET A 65 -12.91 5.06 10.67
C MET A 65 -11.88 5.86 11.47
N MET A 66 -10.77 6.26 10.86
CA MET A 66 -9.73 7.06 11.50
C MET A 66 -10.16 8.50 11.76
N ALA A 67 -11.05 9.07 10.95
CA ALA A 67 -11.61 10.40 11.20
C ALA A 67 -12.47 10.42 12.49
N ASP A 68 -13.15 9.32 12.78
CA ASP A 68 -13.96 9.14 13.99
C ASP A 68 -13.15 8.61 15.18
N TYR A 69 -11.92 8.12 14.94
CA TYR A 69 -11.05 7.57 15.97
C TYR A 69 -10.34 8.68 16.75
N GLU A 70 -10.87 9.04 17.92
CA GLU A 70 -10.08 9.75 18.94
C GLU A 70 -9.21 8.75 19.72
N PRO A 71 -7.87 8.86 19.67
CA PRO A 71 -7.01 8.01 20.48
C PRO A 71 -7.27 8.29 21.96
N VAL A 72 -7.62 7.23 22.70
CA VAL A 72 -7.74 7.25 24.16
C VAL A 72 -6.36 7.59 24.76
N GLY A 73 -6.06 8.86 24.93
CA GLY A 73 -4.77 9.30 25.48
C GLY A 73 -4.41 10.78 25.28
N ALA A 74 -5.00 11.50 24.33
CA ALA A 74 -4.64 12.91 24.11
C ALA A 74 -5.27 13.89 25.15
N GLY A 75 -6.21 13.43 25.99
CA GLY A 75 -6.82 14.28 27.02
C GLY A 75 -7.73 13.57 28.03
N ALA A 76 -7.78 12.23 28.05
CA ALA A 76 -8.67 11.52 28.95
C ALA A 76 -8.16 11.62 30.40
N LYS A 77 -8.89 12.35 31.26
CA LYS A 77 -8.78 12.20 32.72
C LYS A 77 -9.05 10.74 33.05
N VAL A 78 -7.97 9.97 33.24
CA VAL A 78 -8.04 8.57 33.66
C VAL A 78 -8.64 8.56 35.06
N THR A 79 -9.94 8.30 35.18
CA THR A 79 -10.56 8.01 36.47
C THR A 79 -10.06 6.65 36.91
N ARG A 80 -9.18 6.64 37.92
CA ARG A 80 -8.71 5.41 38.57
C ARG A 80 -9.93 4.70 39.16
N LEU A 81 -10.26 3.52 38.66
CA LEU A 81 -11.26 2.66 39.26
C LEU A 81 -10.68 2.08 40.54
N GLU A 82 -11.36 2.34 41.66
CA GLU A 82 -10.97 1.81 42.98
C GLU A 82 -10.98 0.28 42.95
N PRO A 83 -9.99 -0.39 43.56
CA PRO A 83 -9.93 -1.84 43.58
C PRO A 83 -11.11 -2.38 44.36
N ARG A 84 -11.84 -3.30 43.73
CA ARG A 84 -13.00 -3.98 44.31
C ARG A 84 -12.55 -4.66 45.60
N ALA A 85 -13.05 -4.21 46.75
CA ALA A 85 -12.80 -4.83 48.04
C ALA A 85 -13.20 -6.31 47.98
N SER A 86 -12.29 -7.17 48.42
CA SER A 86 -12.45 -8.64 48.46
C SER A 86 -13.52 -9.06 49.45
#